data_AF-A0A2A2Q9N9-F1
#
_entry.id   AF-A0A2A2Q9N9-F1
#
_cell.length_a   1.000
_cell.length_b   1.000
_cell.length_c   1.000
_cell.angle_alpha   90.00
_cell.angle_beta   90.00
_cell.angle_gamma   90.00
#
_symmetry.space_group_name_H-M   'P 1'
#
loop_
_entity.id
_entity.type
_entity.pdbx_description
1 polymer ?
#
loop_
_entity_poly.entity_id
_entity_poly.type
_entity_poly.pdbx_seq_one_letter_code
_entity_poly.pdbx_strand_id
1 'polypeptide(L)'
;MSTYLQMNDVEARLWFENNKESLQPAQLDGFEASFARFASMKKNFADAWKQTEGIDNPELKRKIEGDIWQNERKSVIAEVGKDPQAFIEKITAGNSQHAPYWIETAIEQWVARDGDGAWTWYEDNRSSLTPEQNEAVALAYARQALKTGQPETAAEWAKHVVTPKFEAKIRAEIEAAAKSAQ
;
A
#
# COMPACT_ATOMS: atom_id res chain seq x y z
N MET A 1 -19.88 19.77 -19.11
CA MET A 1 -18.90 19.44 -18.04
C MET A 1 -17.90 20.59 -17.86
N SER A 2 -18.31 21.79 -17.42
CA SER A 2 -17.35 22.89 -17.21
C SER A 2 -17.63 23.81 -16.00
N THR A 3 -18.65 23.53 -15.18
CA THR A 3 -18.93 24.30 -13.96
C THR A 3 -18.17 23.77 -12.73
N TYR A 4 -17.73 22.51 -12.77
CA TYR A 4 -17.10 21.82 -11.63
C TYR A 4 -15.63 22.19 -11.39
N LEU A 5 -14.93 22.69 -12.42
CA LEU A 5 -13.51 23.07 -12.30
C LEU A 5 -13.29 24.40 -11.54
N GLN A 6 -14.36 25.08 -11.10
CA GLN A 6 -14.29 26.37 -10.43
C GLN A 6 -14.70 26.35 -8.94
N MET A 7 -15.24 25.24 -8.44
CA MET A 7 -15.62 25.10 -7.02
C MET A 7 -14.43 24.59 -6.20
N ASN A 8 -14.24 25.13 -4.99
CA ASN A 8 -13.32 24.50 -4.05
C ASN A 8 -13.91 23.17 -3.53
N ASP A 9 -13.06 22.29 -3.00
CA ASP A 9 -13.45 20.95 -2.52
C ASP A 9 -14.62 20.97 -1.52
N VAL A 10 -14.68 21.99 -0.65
CA VAL A 10 -15.76 22.13 0.34
C VAL A 10 -17.08 22.46 -0.35
N GLU A 11 -17.07 23.39 -1.29
CA GLU A 11 -18.26 23.76 -2.08
C GLU A 11 -18.76 22.59 -2.93
N ALA A 12 -17.85 21.85 -3.57
CA ALA A 12 -18.20 20.68 -4.36
C ALA A 12 -18.85 19.58 -3.52
N ARG A 13 -18.33 19.32 -2.30
CA ARG A 13 -18.91 18.34 -1.36
C ARG A 13 -20.26 18.78 -0.83
N LEU A 14 -20.40 20.05 -0.42
CA LEU A 14 -21.68 20.58 0.03
C LEU A 14 -22.74 20.51 -1.06
N TRP A 15 -22.38 20.87 -2.30
CA TRP A 15 -23.30 20.72 -3.43
C TRP A 15 -23.68 19.26 -3.65
N PHE A 16 -22.72 18.34 -3.63
CA PHE A 16 -22.99 16.92 -3.83
C PHE A 16 -23.96 16.37 -2.77
N GLU A 17 -23.69 16.62 -1.49
CA GLU A 17 -24.56 16.17 -0.39
C GLU A 17 -25.98 16.70 -0.51
N ASN A 18 -26.14 17.97 -0.92
CA ASN A 18 -27.46 18.59 -1.09
C ASN A 18 -28.23 18.11 -2.34
N ASN A 19 -27.55 17.48 -3.30
CA ASN A 19 -28.14 17.12 -4.59
C ASN A 19 -28.10 15.62 -4.89
N LYS A 20 -27.43 14.79 -4.09
CA LYS A 20 -27.18 13.38 -4.38
C LYS A 20 -28.44 12.56 -4.64
N GLU A 21 -29.54 12.85 -3.95
CA GLU A 21 -30.83 12.13 -4.15
C GLU A 21 -31.44 12.37 -5.54
N SER A 22 -31.04 13.45 -6.22
CA SER A 22 -31.51 13.80 -7.56
C SER A 22 -30.61 13.28 -8.70
N LEU A 23 -29.44 12.71 -8.34
CA LEU A 23 -28.45 12.26 -9.31
C LEU A 23 -28.74 10.84 -9.78
N GLN A 24 -28.45 10.57 -11.05
CA GLN A 24 -28.46 9.21 -11.57
C GLN A 24 -27.28 8.41 -11.00
N PRO A 25 -27.38 7.08 -10.88
CA PRO A 25 -26.30 6.24 -10.32
C PRO A 25 -24.92 6.49 -10.97
N ALA A 26 -24.87 6.58 -12.30
CA ALA A 26 -23.62 6.86 -13.01
C ALA A 26 -23.02 8.25 -12.70
N GLN A 27 -23.85 9.21 -12.29
CA GLN A 27 -23.38 10.53 -11.85
C GLN A 27 -22.82 10.45 -10.42
N LEU A 28 -23.50 9.73 -9.52
CA LEU A 28 -23.02 9.47 -8.16
C LEU A 28 -21.62 8.83 -8.19
N ASP A 29 -21.48 7.75 -8.94
CA ASP A 29 -20.20 7.07 -9.20
C ASP A 29 -19.11 8.04 -9.71
N GLY A 30 -19.48 8.95 -10.61
CA GLY A 30 -18.56 9.96 -11.15
C GLY A 30 -18.09 10.97 -10.12
N PHE A 31 -18.95 11.38 -9.19
CA PHE A 31 -18.60 12.28 -8.09
C PHE A 31 -17.71 11.61 -7.07
N GLU A 32 -18.09 10.43 -6.60
CA GLU A 32 -17.30 9.62 -5.65
C GLU A 32 -15.90 9.35 -6.21
N ALA A 33 -15.81 8.94 -7.48
CA ALA A 33 -14.54 8.76 -8.18
C ALA A 33 -13.69 10.04 -8.26
N SER A 34 -14.32 11.22 -8.38
CA SER A 34 -13.61 12.50 -8.45
C SER A 34 -13.10 12.93 -7.08
N PHE A 35 -13.91 12.78 -6.02
CA PHE A 35 -13.47 13.04 -4.65
C PHE A 35 -12.36 12.10 -4.21
N ALA A 36 -12.47 10.81 -4.56
CA ALA A 36 -11.44 9.81 -4.29
C ALA A 36 -10.08 10.21 -4.89
N ARG A 37 -10.07 10.59 -6.18
CA ARG A 37 -8.83 11.05 -6.85
C ARG A 37 -8.27 12.31 -6.23
N PHE A 38 -9.13 13.28 -5.92
CA PHE A 38 -8.70 14.53 -5.33
C PHE A 38 -8.11 14.35 -3.93
N ALA A 39 -8.75 13.53 -3.08
CA ALA A 39 -8.23 13.15 -1.78
C ALA A 39 -6.87 12.43 -1.90
N SER A 40 -6.74 11.51 -2.85
CA SER A 40 -5.49 10.82 -3.16
C SER A 40 -4.36 11.78 -3.59
N MET A 41 -4.66 12.77 -4.44
CA MET A 41 -3.69 13.80 -4.84
C MET A 41 -3.21 14.66 -3.66
N LYS A 42 -4.10 14.90 -2.68
CA LYS A 42 -3.77 15.58 -1.42
C LYS A 42 -3.09 14.68 -0.38
N LYS A 43 -2.78 13.43 -0.72
CA LYS A 43 -2.25 12.39 0.19
C LYS A 43 -3.17 12.06 1.37
N ASN A 44 -4.47 12.37 1.27
CA ASN A 44 -5.47 11.94 2.23
C ASN A 44 -6.04 10.58 1.79
N PHE A 45 -5.23 9.52 1.92
CA PHE A 45 -5.58 8.20 1.42
C PHE A 45 -6.74 7.55 2.18
N ALA A 46 -6.88 7.83 3.49
CA ALA A 46 -8.01 7.35 4.27
C ALA A 46 -9.36 7.86 3.73
N ASP A 47 -9.44 9.15 3.40
CA ASP A 47 -10.64 9.70 2.74
C ASP A 47 -10.77 9.14 1.32
N ALA A 48 -9.68 9.03 0.55
CA ALA A 48 -9.73 8.47 -0.80
C ALA A 48 -10.34 7.06 -0.85
N TRP A 49 -9.92 6.17 0.06
CA TRP A 49 -10.47 4.82 0.21
C TRP A 49 -11.93 4.84 0.65
N LYS A 50 -12.30 5.72 1.57
CA LYS A 50 -13.69 5.88 1.98
C LYS A 50 -14.61 6.25 0.81
N GLN A 51 -14.17 7.13 -0.09
CA GLN A 51 -14.97 7.50 -1.27
C GLN A 51 -15.17 6.31 -2.24
N THR A 52 -14.27 5.32 -2.29
CA THR A 52 -14.48 4.15 -3.17
C THR A 52 -15.59 3.21 -2.68
N GLU A 53 -16.00 3.33 -1.41
CA GLU A 53 -17.15 2.60 -0.86
C GLU A 53 -18.47 3.04 -1.49
N GLY A 54 -18.56 4.31 -1.93
CA GLY A 54 -19.73 4.88 -2.60
C GLY A 54 -19.83 4.61 -4.11
N ILE A 55 -18.84 3.91 -4.69
CA ILE A 55 -18.84 3.59 -6.14
C ILE A 55 -19.47 2.21 -6.36
N ASP A 56 -20.61 2.18 -7.04
CA ASP A 56 -21.37 0.97 -7.36
C ASP A 56 -20.81 0.26 -8.61
N ASN A 57 -20.36 1.02 -9.61
CA ASN A 57 -19.77 0.43 -10.81
C ASN A 57 -18.43 -0.27 -10.49
N PRO A 58 -18.34 -1.62 -10.64
CA PRO A 58 -17.17 -2.38 -10.21
C PRO A 58 -15.91 -2.11 -11.05
N GLU A 59 -16.08 -1.79 -12.34
CA GLU A 59 -14.95 -1.46 -13.22
C GLU A 59 -14.37 -0.10 -12.88
N LEU A 60 -15.24 0.88 -12.65
CA LEU A 60 -14.82 2.21 -12.20
C LEU A 60 -14.16 2.12 -10.82
N LYS A 61 -14.79 1.41 -9.87
CA LYS A 61 -14.23 1.22 -8.53
C LYS A 61 -12.82 0.65 -8.57
N ARG A 62 -12.60 -0.48 -9.27
CA ARG A 62 -11.25 -1.04 -9.43
C ARG A 62 -10.25 -0.07 -10.03
N LYS A 63 -10.67 0.73 -11.01
CA LYS A 63 -9.80 1.74 -11.63
C LYS A 63 -9.38 2.80 -10.60
N ILE A 64 -10.32 3.31 -9.81
CA ILE A 64 -10.04 4.31 -8.77
C ILE A 64 -9.17 3.72 -7.65
N GLU A 65 -9.48 2.53 -7.17
CA GLU A 65 -8.68 1.82 -6.16
C GLU A 65 -7.24 1.61 -6.67
N GLY A 66 -7.07 1.25 -7.95
CA GLY A 66 -5.77 1.17 -8.60
C GLY A 66 -5.02 2.51 -8.64
N ASP A 67 -5.69 3.59 -9.01
CA ASP A 67 -5.13 4.95 -9.02
C ASP A 67 -4.67 5.36 -7.61
N ILE A 68 -5.51 5.12 -6.59
CA ILE A 68 -5.20 5.41 -5.18
C ILE A 68 -3.98 4.61 -4.74
N TRP A 69 -3.97 3.30 -5.02
CA TRP A 69 -2.86 2.41 -4.65
C TRP A 69 -1.52 2.88 -5.22
N GLN A 70 -1.48 3.30 -6.48
CA GLN A 70 -0.26 3.80 -7.11
C GLN A 70 0.21 5.11 -6.47
N ASN A 71 -0.71 6.02 -6.14
CA ASN A 71 -0.36 7.29 -5.50
C ASN A 71 0.10 7.09 -4.05
N GLU A 72 -0.57 6.21 -3.31
CA GLU A 72 -0.18 5.85 -1.95
C GLU A 72 1.20 5.22 -1.94
N ARG A 73 1.44 4.23 -2.81
CA ARG A 73 2.77 3.61 -2.97
C ARG A 73 3.86 4.63 -3.29
N LYS A 74 3.62 5.57 -4.21
CA LYS A 74 4.58 6.65 -4.51
C LYS A 74 4.84 7.52 -3.29
N SER A 75 3.81 7.85 -2.51
CA SER A 75 3.97 8.62 -1.28
C SER A 75 4.78 7.85 -0.24
N VAL A 76 4.52 6.56 -0.05
CA VAL A 76 5.27 5.68 0.86
C VAL A 76 6.75 5.66 0.48
N ILE A 77 7.07 5.37 -0.79
CA ILE A 77 8.47 5.35 -1.27
C ILE A 77 9.15 6.70 -1.02
N ALA A 78 8.46 7.81 -1.27
CA ALA A 78 9.01 9.15 -1.04
C ALA A 78 9.28 9.44 0.44
N GLU A 79 8.42 9.01 1.37
CA GLU A 79 8.64 9.21 2.81
C GLU A 79 9.75 8.30 3.35
N VAL A 80 9.77 7.01 2.95
CA VAL A 80 10.83 6.05 3.29
C VAL A 80 12.20 6.53 2.79
N GLY A 81 12.21 7.19 1.62
CA GLY A 81 13.42 7.80 1.07
C GLY A 81 14.02 8.89 1.98
N LYS A 82 13.21 9.59 2.77
CA LYS A 82 13.69 10.64 3.69
C LYS A 82 14.19 10.05 5.00
N ASP A 83 13.35 9.25 5.65
CA ASP A 83 13.65 8.62 6.93
C ASP A 83 12.86 7.30 7.02
N PRO A 84 13.52 6.17 6.74
CA PRO A 84 12.85 4.88 6.68
C PRO A 84 12.41 4.41 8.06
N GLN A 85 13.22 4.68 9.10
CA GLN A 85 12.94 4.27 10.47
C GLN A 85 11.70 5.00 11.00
N ALA A 86 11.70 6.34 10.91
CA ALA A 86 10.57 7.13 11.40
C ALA A 86 9.27 6.80 10.65
N PHE A 87 9.36 6.49 9.35
CA PHE A 87 8.18 6.06 8.59
C PHE A 87 7.65 4.72 9.08
N ILE A 88 8.51 3.73 9.29
CA ILE A 88 8.10 2.40 9.73
C ILE A 88 7.50 2.44 11.14
N GLU A 89 8.13 3.16 12.07
CA GLU A 89 7.59 3.37 13.42
C GLU A 89 6.19 3.99 13.39
N LYS A 90 5.97 4.95 12.49
CA LYS A 90 4.65 5.57 12.32
C LYS A 90 3.59 4.57 11.83
N ILE A 91 3.91 3.72 10.86
CA ILE A 91 2.92 2.78 10.29
C ILE A 91 2.71 1.54 11.16
N THR A 92 3.70 1.13 11.96
CA THR A 92 3.55 0.03 12.92
C THR A 92 2.74 0.46 14.14
N ALA A 93 2.81 1.74 14.55
CA ALA A 93 2.01 2.31 15.61
C ALA A 93 0.56 2.65 15.20
N GLY A 94 0.25 2.66 13.90
CA GLY A 94 -1.05 3.06 13.36
C GLY A 94 -1.96 1.89 12.96
N ASN A 95 -3.27 2.15 12.88
CA ASN A 95 -4.29 1.19 12.43
C ASN A 95 -4.62 1.33 10.93
N SER A 96 -3.62 1.39 10.05
CA SER A 96 -3.90 1.37 8.60
C SER A 96 -4.33 -0.03 8.17
N GLN A 97 -5.45 -0.14 7.46
CA GLN A 97 -5.90 -1.42 6.86
C GLN A 97 -4.89 -1.98 5.84
N HIS A 98 -3.94 -1.17 5.38
CA HIS A 98 -2.88 -1.56 4.44
C HIS A 98 -1.50 -1.56 5.09
N ALA A 99 -1.41 -1.47 6.43
CA ALA A 99 -0.15 -1.40 7.16
C ALA A 99 0.83 -2.53 6.80
N PRO A 100 0.42 -3.83 6.73
CA PRO A 100 1.36 -4.90 6.36
C PRO A 100 1.99 -4.69 4.98
N TYR A 101 1.22 -4.24 3.98
CA TYR A 101 1.76 -3.99 2.63
C TYR A 101 2.74 -2.81 2.60
N TRP A 102 2.44 -1.77 3.39
CA TRP A 102 3.33 -0.60 3.48
C TRP A 102 4.59 -0.89 4.28
N ILE A 103 4.52 -1.76 5.30
CA ILE A 103 5.69 -2.28 6.03
C ILE A 103 6.58 -3.07 5.08
N GLU A 104 6.01 -4.02 4.34
CA GLU A 104 6.76 -4.79 3.34
C GLU A 104 7.49 -3.86 2.35
N THR A 105 6.76 -2.90 1.77
CA THR A 105 7.34 -1.94 0.82
C THR A 105 8.44 -1.09 1.46
N ALA A 106 8.21 -0.59 2.68
CA ALA A 106 9.16 0.28 3.38
C ALA A 106 10.45 -0.46 3.75
N ILE A 107 10.34 -1.67 4.30
CA ILE A 107 11.50 -2.51 4.62
C ILE A 107 12.25 -2.88 3.35
N GLU A 108 11.56 -3.28 2.27
CA GLU A 108 12.20 -3.62 1.00
C GLU A 108 13.05 -2.45 0.46
N GLN A 109 12.53 -1.22 0.54
CA GLN A 109 13.29 -0.02 0.15
C GLN A 109 14.44 0.28 1.11
N TRP A 110 14.24 0.11 2.42
CA TRP A 110 15.29 0.37 3.41
C TRP A 110 16.43 -0.62 3.27
N VAL A 111 16.16 -1.93 3.25
CA VAL A 111 17.19 -2.98 3.14
C VAL A 111 18.02 -2.82 1.87
N ALA A 112 17.41 -2.38 0.75
CA ALA A 112 18.13 -2.12 -0.49
C ALA A 112 19.15 -0.98 -0.40
N ARG A 113 18.97 -0.04 0.56
CA ARG A 113 19.87 1.11 0.77
C ARG A 113 20.82 0.91 1.95
N ASP A 114 20.31 0.36 3.04
CA ASP A 114 20.98 0.21 4.33
C ASP A 114 20.43 -1.04 5.03
N GLY A 115 20.96 -2.20 4.61
CA GLY A 115 20.56 -3.50 5.12
C GLY A 115 20.83 -3.66 6.61
N ASP A 116 21.98 -3.15 7.09
CA ASP A 116 22.39 -3.26 8.49
C ASP A 116 21.46 -2.45 9.39
N GLY A 117 21.13 -1.20 9.02
CA GLY A 117 20.19 -0.38 9.78
C GLY A 117 18.78 -0.97 9.83
N ALA A 118 18.27 -1.46 8.68
CA ALA A 118 16.97 -2.14 8.64
C ALA A 118 16.94 -3.42 9.48
N TRP A 119 18.05 -4.16 9.52
CA TRP A 119 18.19 -5.37 10.32
C TRP A 119 18.24 -5.07 11.81
N THR A 120 19.06 -4.10 12.24
CA THR A 120 19.12 -3.66 13.63
C THR A 120 17.74 -3.22 14.13
N TRP A 121 17.04 -2.39 13.35
CA TRP A 121 15.68 -1.97 13.70
C TRP A 121 14.74 -3.17 13.87
N TYR A 122 14.79 -4.14 12.94
CA TYR A 122 13.92 -5.31 13.03
C TYR A 122 14.20 -6.14 14.29
N GLU A 123 15.47 -6.44 14.58
CA GLU A 123 15.83 -7.22 15.78
C GLU A 123 15.38 -6.52 17.07
N ASP A 124 15.51 -5.19 17.14
CA ASP A 124 15.10 -4.40 18.29
C ASP A 124 13.57 -4.36 18.47
N ASN A 125 12.80 -4.47 17.39
CA ASN A 125 11.36 -4.25 17.41
C ASN A 125 10.50 -5.51 17.18
N ARG A 126 11.06 -6.63 16.69
CA ARG A 126 10.31 -7.82 16.24
C ARG A 126 9.33 -8.38 17.29
N SER A 127 9.66 -8.26 18.57
CA SER A 127 8.82 -8.73 19.69
C SER A 127 7.59 -7.85 19.94
N SER A 128 7.63 -6.60 19.47
CA SER A 128 6.52 -5.63 19.57
C SER A 128 5.62 -5.62 18.34
N LEU A 129 6.07 -6.21 17.22
CA LEU A 129 5.31 -6.30 15.99
C LEU A 129 4.21 -7.36 16.09
N THR A 130 3.06 -7.12 15.46
CA THR A 130 2.03 -8.15 15.30
C THR A 130 2.53 -9.27 14.38
N PRO A 131 1.89 -10.46 14.38
CA PRO A 131 2.24 -11.53 13.45
C PRO A 131 2.24 -11.10 11.98
N GLU A 132 1.24 -10.31 11.56
CA GLU A 132 1.11 -9.81 10.18
C GLU A 132 2.21 -8.82 9.83
N GLN A 133 2.63 -7.99 10.79
CA GLN A 133 3.75 -7.05 10.61
C GLN A 133 5.08 -7.81 10.51
N ASN A 134 5.30 -8.83 11.36
CA ASN A 134 6.47 -9.70 11.27
C ASN A 134 6.53 -10.43 9.92
N GLU A 135 5.40 -10.95 9.44
CA GLU A 135 5.30 -11.59 8.13
C GLU A 135 5.64 -10.61 6.99
N ALA A 136 5.18 -9.36 7.06
CA ALA A 136 5.52 -8.34 6.07
C ALA A 136 7.02 -8.05 6.01
N VAL A 137 7.70 -8.01 7.17
CA VAL A 137 9.16 -7.88 7.23
C VAL A 137 9.85 -9.09 6.59
N ALA A 138 9.39 -10.31 6.92
CA ALA A 138 9.94 -11.54 6.36
C ALA A 138 9.80 -11.59 4.82
N LEU A 139 8.65 -11.19 4.28
CA LEU A 139 8.43 -11.07 2.84
C LEU A 139 9.40 -10.09 2.17
N ALA A 140 9.65 -8.94 2.81
CA ALA A 140 10.58 -7.94 2.29
C ALA A 140 12.01 -8.48 2.21
N TYR A 141 12.49 -9.15 3.27
CA TYR A 141 13.82 -9.79 3.26
C TYR A 141 13.90 -10.94 2.26
N ALA A 142 12.86 -11.78 2.16
CA ALA A 142 12.82 -12.87 1.18
C ALA A 142 12.96 -12.34 -0.25
N ARG A 143 12.20 -11.29 -0.61
CA ARG A 143 12.28 -10.67 -1.94
C ARG A 143 13.61 -9.97 -2.19
N GLN A 144 14.19 -9.33 -1.18
CA GLN A 144 15.51 -8.72 -1.32
C GLN A 144 16.60 -9.78 -1.53
N ALA A 145 16.52 -10.91 -0.85
CA ALA A 145 17.40 -12.05 -1.07
C ALA A 145 17.26 -12.59 -2.51
N LEU A 146 16.03 -12.73 -3.03
CA LEU A 146 15.81 -13.12 -4.44
C LEU A 146 16.44 -12.12 -5.43
N LYS A 147 16.26 -10.81 -5.21
CA LYS A 147 16.84 -9.77 -6.07
C LYS A 147 18.36 -9.78 -6.09
N THR A 148 18.98 -10.23 -5.00
CA THR A 148 20.45 -10.30 -4.87
C THR A 148 20.99 -11.69 -5.21
N GLY A 149 20.17 -12.58 -5.78
CA GLY A 149 20.60 -13.91 -6.24
C GLY A 149 20.82 -14.91 -5.11
N GLN A 150 20.13 -14.76 -3.98
CA GLN A 150 20.26 -15.61 -2.79
C GLN A 150 18.96 -16.38 -2.51
N PRO A 151 18.58 -17.38 -3.35
CA PRO A 151 17.32 -18.10 -3.20
C PRO A 151 17.25 -18.94 -1.91
N GLU A 152 18.38 -19.42 -1.39
CA GLU A 152 18.43 -20.15 -0.11
C GLU A 152 18.07 -19.23 1.07
N THR A 153 18.68 -18.05 1.13
CA THR A 153 18.34 -17.02 2.13
C THR A 153 16.88 -16.60 1.99
N ALA A 154 16.36 -16.47 0.77
CA ALA A 154 14.93 -16.19 0.55
C ALA A 154 14.03 -17.31 1.10
N ALA A 155 14.42 -18.57 0.94
CA ALA A 155 13.69 -19.72 1.46
C ALA A 155 13.68 -19.76 3.00
N GLU A 156 14.79 -19.36 3.66
CA GLU A 156 14.82 -19.24 5.12
C GLU A 156 13.83 -18.18 5.62
N TRP A 157 13.81 -17.00 4.99
CA TRP A 157 12.85 -15.96 5.32
C TRP A 157 11.40 -16.36 5.04
N ALA A 158 11.15 -17.09 3.96
CA ALA A 158 9.82 -17.57 3.61
C ALA A 158 9.19 -18.50 4.66
N LYS A 159 9.98 -19.15 5.53
CA LYS A 159 9.46 -19.98 6.64
C LYS A 159 8.69 -19.16 7.68
N HIS A 160 8.90 -17.86 7.72
CA HIS A 160 8.20 -16.94 8.62
C HIS A 160 6.93 -16.35 8.01
N VAL A 161 6.58 -16.75 6.77
CA VAL A 161 5.35 -16.36 6.07
C VAL A 161 4.32 -17.47 6.26
N VAL A 162 3.22 -17.17 6.94
CA VAL A 162 2.19 -18.13 7.37
C VAL A 162 0.85 -17.92 6.66
N THR A 163 0.63 -16.75 6.08
CA THR A 163 -0.57 -16.45 5.29
C THR A 163 -0.51 -17.27 3.99
N PRO A 164 -1.45 -18.20 3.74
CA PRO A 164 -1.34 -19.17 2.65
C PRO A 164 -1.16 -18.54 1.27
N LYS A 165 -1.83 -17.39 1.05
CA LYS A 165 -1.70 -16.63 -0.21
C LYS A 165 -0.29 -16.09 -0.41
N PHE A 166 0.34 -15.59 0.64
CA PHE A 166 1.68 -15.01 0.56
C PHE A 166 2.74 -16.10 0.52
N GLU A 167 2.58 -17.18 1.28
CA GLU A 167 3.43 -18.37 1.24
C GLU A 167 3.47 -18.96 -0.19
N ALA A 168 2.31 -19.20 -0.79
CA ALA A 168 2.22 -19.73 -2.15
C ALA A 168 2.91 -18.80 -3.17
N LYS A 169 2.77 -17.49 -2.99
CA LYS A 169 3.38 -16.49 -3.88
C LYS A 169 4.90 -16.46 -3.74
N ILE A 170 5.44 -16.33 -2.52
CA ILE A 170 6.90 -16.27 -2.31
C ILE A 170 7.58 -17.58 -2.71
N ARG A 171 6.92 -18.72 -2.49
CA ARG A 171 7.40 -20.01 -2.96
C ARG A 171 7.51 -20.06 -4.49
N ALA A 172 6.49 -19.58 -5.21
CA ALA A 172 6.56 -19.49 -6.67
C ALA A 172 7.68 -18.56 -7.15
N GLU A 173 7.91 -17.42 -6.46
CA GLU A 173 9.02 -16.50 -6.74
C GLU A 173 10.40 -17.19 -6.54
N ILE A 174 10.57 -17.96 -5.46
CA ILE A 174 11.79 -18.75 -5.18
C ILE A 174 12.01 -19.82 -6.24
N GLU A 175 10.98 -20.61 -6.58
CA GLU A 175 11.07 -21.66 -7.61
C GLU A 175 11.44 -21.09 -8.99
N ALA A 176 10.92 -19.91 -9.33
CA ALA A 176 11.26 -19.22 -10.57
C ALA A 176 12.71 -18.72 -10.58
N ALA A 177 13.20 -18.19 -9.46
CA ALA A 177 14.59 -17.73 -9.34
C ALA A 177 15.58 -18.90 -9.47
N ALA A 178 15.29 -20.05 -8.87
CA ALA A 178 16.12 -21.25 -8.95
C ALA A 178 16.25 -21.78 -10.39
N LYS A 179 15.18 -21.73 -11.19
CA LYS A 179 15.20 -22.13 -12.61
C LYS A 179 15.98 -21.16 -13.50
N SER A 180 16.06 -19.89 -13.12
CA SER A 180 16.74 -18.86 -13.92
C SER A 180 18.25 -18.84 -13.70
N ALA A 181 18.76 -19.56 -12.69
CA ALA A 181 20.17 -19.69 -12.35
C ALA A 181 20.85 -20.94 -12.94
N GLN A 182 20.08 -21.77 -13.66
CA GLN A 182 20.54 -22.97 -14.38
C GLN A 182 20.75 -22.66 -15.87
#